data_AF-A0A842RX77-F1
#
_entry.id   AF-A0A842RX77-F1
#
_cell.length_a   1.000
_cell.length_b   1.000
_cell.length_c   1.000
_cell.angle_alpha   90.00
_cell.angle_beta   90.00
_cell.angle_gamma   90.00
#
_symmetry.space_group_name_H-M   'P 1'
#
loop_
_entity.id
_entity.type
_entity.pdbx_description
1 polymer ?
#
loop_
_entity_poly.entity_id
_entity_poly.type
_entity_poly.pdbx_seq_one_letter_code
_entity_poly.pdbx_strand_id
1 'polypeptide(L)'
;MTQQIFKNQGFEVLFTRITNFRFVKIITSLGLTSYIILLFSSIFLTRLFGYHSFSPITNLISDLGKLNVNPAPYLFDTACIISGLFSFPFTLYSFKNYYFRYKFNRDIEDPRLFSALSIGSFFSGLVGHIGTIGVGIFSLDRDIYNLHWISAGISIVGYIIVGILMGSLILKYDLGLPKKIGISGLAISSTISIIFLTAVIFQLELGALFEWFAIYGLTIWLWYFTFYVLIRGIRF
;
A
#
# COMPACT_ATOMS: atom_id res chain seq x y z
N MET A 1 -12.15 13.87 -30.27
CA MET A 1 -11.66 12.67 -30.98
C MET A 1 -11.25 11.59 -29.96
N THR A 2 -12.14 11.30 -29.00
CA THR A 2 -11.79 10.62 -27.73
C THR A 2 -12.89 9.63 -27.32
N GLN A 3 -13.44 8.90 -28.29
CA GLN A 3 -14.51 7.90 -28.04
C GLN A 3 -14.24 6.55 -28.71
N GLN A 4 -13.04 6.28 -29.21
CA GLN A 4 -12.84 5.14 -30.11
C GLN A 4 -11.75 4.15 -29.72
N ILE A 5 -11.30 4.13 -28.45
CA ILE A 5 -10.25 3.20 -28.01
C ILE A 5 -10.73 2.15 -26.99
N PHE A 6 -11.96 2.23 -26.45
CA PHE A 6 -12.52 1.15 -25.62
C PHE A 6 -13.99 0.86 -25.95
N LYS A 7 -14.26 0.34 -27.15
CA LYS A 7 -15.57 -0.20 -27.55
C LYS A 7 -15.88 -1.56 -26.87
N ASN A 8 -15.53 -1.72 -25.60
CA ASN A 8 -15.97 -2.85 -24.80
C ASN A 8 -16.80 -2.32 -23.63
N GLN A 9 -18.11 -2.15 -23.89
CA GLN A 9 -19.07 -1.57 -22.95
C GLN A 9 -19.00 -2.24 -21.56
N GLY A 10 -18.69 -3.54 -21.51
CA GLY A 10 -18.53 -4.28 -20.25
C GLY A 10 -17.37 -3.77 -19.38
N PHE A 11 -16.20 -3.48 -19.98
CA PHE A 11 -15.04 -2.98 -19.25
C PHE A 11 -15.27 -1.58 -18.69
N GLU A 12 -15.87 -0.68 -19.48
CA GLU A 12 -16.17 0.68 -19.02
C GLU A 12 -17.18 0.69 -17.87
N VAL A 13 -18.21 -0.16 -17.94
CA VAL A 13 -19.19 -0.34 -16.86
C VAL A 13 -18.51 -0.89 -15.60
N LEU A 14 -17.66 -1.92 -15.73
CA LEU A 14 -16.93 -2.48 -14.60
C LEU A 14 -15.98 -1.45 -13.99
N PHE A 15 -15.15 -0.78 -14.80
CA PHE A 15 -14.22 0.24 -14.36
C PHE A 15 -14.94 1.39 -13.63
N THR A 16 -16.10 1.82 -14.15
CA THR A 16 -16.92 2.86 -13.51
C THR A 16 -17.49 2.40 -12.17
N ARG A 17 -17.91 1.13 -12.05
CA ARG A 17 -18.39 0.55 -10.79
C ARG A 17 -17.28 0.45 -9.74
N ILE A 18 -16.13 -0.13 -10.10
CA ILE A 18 -15.02 -0.33 -9.15
C ILE A 18 -14.35 1.00 -8.75
N THR A 19 -14.48 2.04 -9.57
CA THR A 19 -14.02 3.40 -9.25
C THR A 19 -15.14 4.32 -8.76
N ASN A 20 -16.29 3.78 -8.35
CA ASN A 20 -17.34 4.58 -7.75
C ASN A 20 -16.92 5.02 -6.33
N PHE A 21 -17.06 6.31 -6.02
CA PHE A 21 -16.64 6.86 -4.73
C PHE A 21 -17.24 6.12 -3.52
N ARG A 22 -18.53 5.79 -3.54
CA ARG A 22 -19.18 5.09 -2.41
C ARG A 22 -18.62 3.68 -2.25
N PHE A 23 -18.46 2.97 -3.37
CA PHE A 23 -17.88 1.63 -3.38
C PHE A 23 -16.44 1.63 -2.85
N VAL A 24 -15.59 2.50 -3.40
CA VAL A 24 -14.18 2.64 -3.01
C VAL A 24 -14.08 3.02 -1.53
N LYS A 25 -14.92 3.96 -1.07
CA LYS A 25 -14.95 4.35 0.34
C LYS A 25 -15.24 3.17 1.25
N ILE A 26 -16.30 2.41 0.97
CA ILE A 26 -16.69 1.27 1.78
C ILE A 26 -15.62 0.17 1.73
N ILE A 27 -15.20 -0.25 0.54
CA ILE A 27 -14.29 -1.39 0.40
C ILE A 27 -12.92 -1.09 1.01
N THR A 28 -12.39 0.11 0.81
CA THR A 28 -11.09 0.47 1.37
C THR A 28 -11.17 0.71 2.88
N SER A 29 -12.23 1.33 3.40
CA SER A 29 -12.42 1.42 4.86
C SER A 29 -12.55 0.04 5.51
N LEU A 30 -13.27 -0.89 4.88
CA LEU A 30 -13.35 -2.29 5.34
C LEU A 30 -11.96 -2.95 5.28
N GLY A 31 -11.22 -2.79 4.19
CA GLY A 31 -9.90 -3.40 4.02
C GLY A 31 -8.92 -2.95 5.09
N LEU A 32 -8.85 -1.64 5.33
CA LEU A 32 -8.00 -1.05 6.35
C LEU A 32 -8.41 -1.52 7.76
N THR A 33 -9.70 -1.45 8.10
CA THR A 33 -10.18 -1.86 9.43
C THR A 33 -9.93 -3.34 9.69
N SER A 34 -10.26 -4.20 8.71
CA SER A 34 -9.99 -5.64 8.78
C SER A 34 -8.50 -5.93 8.93
N TYR A 35 -7.63 -5.23 8.19
CA TYR A 35 -6.18 -5.40 8.30
C TYR A 35 -5.70 -5.15 9.73
N ILE A 36 -6.09 -4.03 10.34
CA ILE A 36 -5.71 -3.70 11.72
C ILE A 36 -6.24 -4.73 12.71
N ILE A 37 -7.53 -5.08 12.63
CA ILE A 37 -8.13 -6.04 13.56
C ILE A 37 -7.41 -7.39 13.47
N LEU A 38 -7.19 -7.89 12.25
CA LEU A 38 -6.54 -9.18 12.04
C LEU A 38 -5.06 -9.17 12.46
N LEU A 39 -4.33 -8.09 12.16
CA LEU A 39 -2.93 -7.95 12.57
C LEU A 39 -2.78 -7.91 14.09
N PHE A 40 -3.56 -7.09 14.79
CA PHE A 40 -3.49 -7.02 16.25
C PHE A 40 -3.99 -8.30 16.91
N SER A 41 -5.02 -8.94 16.36
CA SER A 41 -5.48 -10.25 16.85
C SER A 41 -4.38 -11.30 16.70
N SER A 42 -3.65 -11.29 15.57
CA SER A 42 -2.51 -12.17 15.31
C SER A 42 -1.37 -11.98 16.31
N ILE A 43 -1.01 -10.72 16.60
CA ILE A 43 0.00 -10.38 17.64
C ILE A 43 -0.46 -10.84 19.02
N PHE A 44 -1.73 -10.59 19.36
CA PHE A 44 -2.31 -10.93 20.65
C PHE A 44 -2.33 -12.45 20.89
N LEU A 45 -2.79 -13.23 19.90
CA LEU A 45 -2.81 -14.69 19.98
C LEU A 45 -1.40 -15.29 20.06
N THR A 46 -0.44 -14.76 19.30
CA THR A 46 0.97 -15.15 19.38
C THR A 46 1.49 -14.97 20.80
N ARG A 47 1.24 -13.83 21.44
CA ARG A 47 1.73 -13.54 22.79
C ARG A 47 1.07 -14.37 23.88
N LEU A 48 -0.21 -14.69 23.76
CA LEU A 48 -0.97 -15.39 24.80
C LEU A 48 -0.92 -16.91 24.68
N PHE A 49 -0.87 -17.43 23.46
CA PHE A 49 -1.07 -18.86 23.19
C PHE A 49 0.02 -19.47 22.30
N GLY A 50 0.91 -18.65 21.73
CA GLY A 50 2.01 -19.08 20.88
C GLY A 50 3.36 -18.74 21.48
N TYR A 51 4.20 -18.04 20.69
CA TYR A 51 5.52 -17.62 21.12
C TYR A 51 5.48 -16.43 22.09
N HIS A 52 5.48 -16.71 23.40
CA HIS A 52 5.35 -15.69 24.45
C HIS A 52 6.43 -14.59 24.41
N SER A 53 7.64 -14.90 23.94
CA SER A 53 8.75 -13.95 23.79
C SER A 53 8.73 -13.16 22.47
N PHE A 54 7.70 -13.32 21.63
CA PHE A 54 7.56 -12.59 20.37
C PHE A 54 7.70 -11.08 20.57
N SER A 55 8.67 -10.44 19.93
CA SER A 55 8.93 -9.01 20.09
C SER A 55 9.29 -8.38 18.76
N PRO A 56 8.83 -7.14 18.47
CA PRO A 56 9.22 -6.42 17.26
C PRO A 56 10.73 -6.19 17.09
N ILE A 57 11.50 -6.32 18.18
CA ILE A 57 12.95 -6.16 18.16
C ILE A 57 13.64 -7.41 17.61
N THR A 58 13.12 -8.59 17.93
CA THR A 58 13.78 -9.88 17.69
C THR A 58 13.08 -10.73 16.65
N ASN A 59 11.83 -10.41 16.30
CA ASN A 59 10.99 -11.20 15.43
C ASN A 59 10.48 -10.36 14.27
N LEU A 60 10.46 -10.99 13.10
CA LEU A 60 9.85 -10.43 11.90
C LEU A 60 8.34 -10.35 12.11
N ILE A 61 7.68 -9.38 11.49
CA ILE A 61 6.21 -9.36 11.50
C ILE A 61 5.66 -10.52 10.68
N SER A 62 6.40 -10.97 9.65
CA SER A 62 6.07 -12.13 8.83
C SER A 62 6.17 -13.45 9.62
N ASP A 63 6.88 -13.48 10.76
CA ASP A 63 6.85 -14.62 11.68
C ASP A 63 5.43 -14.90 12.22
N LEU A 64 4.53 -13.90 12.21
CA LEU A 64 3.12 -14.10 12.55
C LEU A 64 2.40 -15.06 11.58
N GLY A 65 2.97 -15.31 10.39
CA GLY A 65 2.50 -16.28 9.41
C GLY A 65 3.00 -17.71 9.66
N LYS A 66 3.82 -17.95 10.70
CA LYS A 66 4.33 -19.29 11.03
C LYS A 66 3.49 -19.99 12.09
N LEU A 67 3.17 -21.26 11.87
CA LEU A 67 2.45 -22.15 12.79
C LEU A 67 3.21 -22.39 14.09
N ASN A 68 4.55 -22.39 14.04
CA ASN A 68 5.38 -22.58 15.24
C ASN A 68 5.53 -21.31 16.08
N VAL A 69 5.09 -20.15 15.57
CA VAL A 69 5.09 -18.86 16.30
C VAL A 69 3.69 -18.48 16.73
N ASN A 70 2.72 -18.59 15.82
CA ASN A 70 1.35 -18.14 15.98
C ASN A 70 0.39 -19.33 15.86
N PRO A 71 -0.53 -19.56 16.83
CA PRO A 71 -1.53 -20.63 16.72
C PRO A 71 -2.58 -20.39 15.64
N ALA A 72 -2.71 -19.16 15.13
CA ALA A 72 -3.66 -18.78 14.08
C ALA A 72 -2.98 -17.94 12.98
N PRO A 73 -1.99 -18.50 12.25
CA PRO A 73 -1.19 -17.74 11.27
C PRO A 73 -2.03 -17.23 10.09
N TYR A 74 -3.14 -17.91 9.80
CA TYR A 74 -4.11 -17.51 8.79
C TYR A 74 -4.67 -16.09 9.04
N LEU A 75 -4.64 -15.56 10.27
CA LEU A 75 -5.06 -14.19 10.55
C LEU A 75 -4.12 -13.17 9.90
N PHE A 76 -2.81 -13.36 10.01
CA PHE A 76 -1.83 -12.50 9.34
C PHE A 76 -1.94 -12.62 7.82
N ASP A 77 -2.00 -13.85 7.32
CA ASP A 77 -2.12 -14.13 5.89
C ASP A 77 -3.38 -13.47 5.29
N THR A 78 -4.51 -13.61 5.99
CA THR A 78 -5.79 -13.00 5.59
C THR A 78 -5.74 -11.48 5.66
N ALA A 79 -5.04 -10.91 6.66
CA ALA A 79 -4.85 -9.47 6.74
C ALA A 79 -4.14 -8.94 5.50
N CYS A 80 -3.03 -9.59 5.09
CA CYS A 80 -2.27 -9.24 3.90
C CYS A 80 -3.12 -9.34 2.62
N ILE A 81 -3.84 -10.46 2.43
CA ILE A 81 -4.69 -10.68 1.24
C ILE A 81 -5.82 -9.65 1.17
N ILE A 82 -6.56 -9.46 2.26
CA ILE A 82 -7.68 -8.50 2.30
C ILE A 82 -7.16 -7.08 2.06
N SER A 83 -6.07 -6.68 2.72
CA SER A 83 -5.50 -5.34 2.58
C SER A 83 -5.13 -5.03 1.13
N GLY A 84 -4.40 -5.93 0.44
CA GLY A 84 -4.04 -5.74 -0.95
C GLY A 84 -5.25 -5.74 -1.89
N LEU A 85 -6.19 -6.67 -1.72
CA LEU A 85 -7.40 -6.74 -2.56
C LEU A 85 -8.30 -5.51 -2.41
N PHE A 86 -8.52 -5.05 -1.18
CA PHE A 86 -9.48 -3.97 -0.89
C PHE A 86 -8.87 -2.57 -1.05
N SER A 87 -7.55 -2.46 -1.09
CA SER A 87 -6.84 -1.23 -1.44
C SER A 87 -6.68 -1.04 -2.96
N PHE A 88 -6.84 -2.12 -3.74
CA PHE A 88 -6.76 -2.06 -5.20
C PHE A 88 -7.76 -1.08 -5.84
N PRO A 89 -9.07 -1.07 -5.48
CA PRO A 89 -10.02 -0.08 -6.00
C PRO A 89 -9.64 1.37 -5.69
N PHE A 90 -8.99 1.63 -4.55
CA PHE A 90 -8.54 2.97 -4.17
C PHE A 90 -7.43 3.48 -5.09
N THR A 91 -6.48 2.63 -5.49
CA THR A 91 -5.45 3.00 -6.47
C THR A 91 -6.06 3.35 -7.82
N LEU A 92 -7.03 2.56 -8.30
CA LEU A 92 -7.76 2.86 -9.55
C LEU A 92 -8.56 4.16 -9.44
N TYR A 93 -9.26 4.38 -8.32
CA TYR A 93 -10.01 5.60 -8.05
C TYR A 93 -9.11 6.83 -8.05
N SER A 94 -7.98 6.74 -7.34
CA SER A 94 -7.00 7.81 -7.24
C SER A 94 -6.42 8.15 -8.61
N PHE A 95 -6.02 7.14 -9.38
CA PHE A 95 -5.54 7.35 -10.74
C PHE A 95 -6.62 7.99 -11.63
N LYS A 96 -7.86 7.50 -11.57
CA LYS A 96 -8.97 8.08 -12.34
C LYS A 96 -9.20 9.56 -12.04
N ASN A 97 -9.18 9.93 -10.77
CA ASN A 97 -9.47 11.30 -10.36
C ASN A 97 -8.26 12.23 -10.56
N TYR A 98 -7.04 11.81 -10.19
CA TYR A 98 -5.87 12.66 -10.33
C TYR A 98 -5.39 12.71 -11.78
N TYR A 99 -5.22 11.58 -12.46
CA TYR A 99 -4.70 11.61 -13.82
C TYR A 99 -5.73 12.13 -14.83
N PHE A 100 -6.92 11.50 -14.91
CA PHE A 100 -7.87 11.82 -15.97
C PHE A 100 -8.72 13.07 -15.73
N ARG A 101 -8.91 13.55 -14.49
CA ARG A 101 -9.64 14.82 -14.30
C ARG A 101 -8.70 16.01 -14.31
N TYR A 102 -7.54 15.88 -13.67
CA TYR A 102 -6.60 17.01 -13.60
C TYR A 102 -5.96 17.32 -14.95
N LYS A 103 -5.61 16.30 -15.75
CA LYS A 103 -5.01 16.49 -17.08
C LYS A 103 -5.90 17.23 -18.08
N PHE A 104 -7.22 17.12 -17.93
CA PHE A 104 -8.17 17.68 -18.89
C PHE A 104 -8.81 18.99 -18.42
N ASN A 105 -8.75 19.30 -17.12
CA ASN A 105 -9.48 20.42 -16.54
C ASN A 105 -8.58 21.59 -16.07
N ARG A 106 -7.25 21.48 -16.16
CA ARG A 106 -6.32 22.51 -15.70
C ARG A 106 -5.12 22.67 -16.61
N ASP A 107 -4.60 23.89 -16.66
CA ASP A 107 -3.29 24.19 -17.26
C ASP A 107 -2.20 23.64 -16.33
N ILE A 108 -1.62 22.52 -16.73
CA ILE A 108 -0.53 21.88 -16.00
C ILE A 108 0.79 22.47 -16.51
N GLU A 109 1.54 23.12 -15.61
CA GLU A 109 2.84 23.74 -15.92
C GLU A 109 3.84 22.74 -16.56
N ASP A 110 3.87 21.50 -16.06
CA ASP A 110 4.71 20.42 -16.59
C ASP A 110 3.87 19.13 -16.74
N PRO A 111 3.21 18.93 -17.90
CA PRO A 111 2.30 17.80 -18.11
C PRO A 111 3.03 16.46 -18.27
N ARG A 112 4.31 16.49 -18.65
CA ARG A 112 5.15 15.28 -18.81
C ARG A 112 5.50 14.71 -17.45
N LEU A 113 6.05 15.54 -16.55
CA LEU A 113 6.36 15.10 -15.19
C LEU A 113 5.09 14.72 -14.43
N PHE A 114 4.01 15.49 -14.58
CA PHE A 114 2.72 15.15 -13.98
C PHE A 114 2.26 13.74 -14.37
N SER A 115 2.36 13.44 -15.67
CA SER A 115 2.00 12.12 -16.20
C SER A 115 2.93 11.02 -15.66
N ALA A 116 4.25 11.26 -15.64
CA ALA A 116 5.23 10.30 -15.13
C ALA A 116 4.99 9.97 -13.65
N LEU A 117 4.80 10.98 -12.80
CA LEU A 117 4.52 10.80 -11.37
C LEU A 117 3.19 10.08 -11.13
N SER A 118 2.14 10.47 -11.87
CA SER A 118 0.80 9.86 -11.74
C SER A 118 0.77 8.39 -12.18
N ILE A 119 1.32 8.11 -13.36
CA ILE A 119 1.37 6.75 -13.93
C ILE A 119 2.32 5.87 -13.10
N GLY A 120 3.47 6.40 -12.71
CA GLY A 120 4.42 5.68 -11.86
C GLY A 120 3.83 5.35 -10.49
N SER A 121 3.15 6.31 -9.84
CA SER A 121 2.45 6.07 -8.58
C SER A 121 1.33 5.03 -8.72
N PHE A 122 0.60 5.05 -9.83
CA PHE A 122 -0.43 4.05 -10.12
C PHE A 122 0.16 2.64 -10.22
N PHE A 123 1.14 2.43 -11.11
CA PHE A 123 1.73 1.11 -11.31
C PHE A 123 2.47 0.60 -10.08
N SER A 124 3.24 1.44 -9.40
CA SER A 124 3.89 1.07 -8.14
C SER A 124 2.89 0.67 -7.05
N GLY A 125 1.73 1.33 -7.01
CA GLY A 125 0.65 0.96 -6.09
C GLY A 125 0.04 -0.40 -6.42
N LEU A 126 -0.18 -0.70 -7.71
CA LEU A 126 -0.62 -2.03 -8.13
C LEU A 126 0.40 -3.11 -7.75
N VAL A 127 1.68 -2.85 -8.00
CA VAL A 127 2.79 -3.73 -7.64
C VAL A 127 2.82 -3.97 -6.12
N GLY A 128 2.68 -2.91 -5.32
CA GLY A 128 2.59 -3.00 -3.86
C GLY A 128 1.45 -3.92 -3.42
N HIS A 129 0.24 -3.70 -3.93
CA HIS A 129 -0.93 -4.54 -3.60
C HIS A 129 -0.74 -6.02 -3.99
N ILE A 130 -0.18 -6.28 -5.17
CA ILE A 130 0.12 -7.65 -5.64
C ILE A 130 1.15 -8.31 -4.72
N GLY A 131 2.21 -7.58 -4.34
CA GLY A 131 3.20 -8.06 -3.38
C GLY A 131 2.56 -8.40 -2.03
N THR A 132 1.71 -7.53 -1.50
CA THR A 132 1.02 -7.78 -0.22
C THR A 132 0.11 -9.01 -0.28
N ILE A 133 -0.62 -9.20 -1.39
CA ILE A 133 -1.43 -10.42 -1.59
C ILE A 133 -0.50 -11.64 -1.64
N GLY A 134 0.63 -11.54 -2.36
CA GLY A 134 1.64 -12.58 -2.43
C GLY A 134 2.19 -12.98 -1.06
N VAL A 135 2.47 -12.02 -0.17
CA VAL A 135 2.92 -12.28 1.21
C VAL A 135 1.95 -13.18 1.97
N GLY A 136 0.64 -12.96 1.84
CA GLY A 136 -0.36 -13.79 2.50
C GLY A 136 -0.56 -15.16 1.84
N ILE A 137 -0.45 -15.24 0.51
CA ILE A 137 -0.54 -16.53 -0.20
C ILE A 137 0.66 -17.41 0.13
N PHE A 138 1.85 -16.87 -0.11
CA PHE A 138 3.15 -17.50 0.15
C PHE A 138 3.61 -17.14 1.56
N SER A 139 2.84 -17.51 2.58
CA SER A 139 3.27 -17.33 3.98
C SER A 139 4.56 -18.10 4.26
N LEU A 140 5.27 -17.80 5.35
CA LEU A 140 6.60 -18.39 5.62
C LEU A 140 6.59 -19.92 5.71
N ASP A 141 5.49 -20.52 6.18
CA ASP A 141 5.34 -21.98 6.19
C ASP A 141 5.02 -22.58 4.80
N ARG A 142 4.61 -21.74 3.85
CA ARG A 142 4.25 -22.08 2.47
C ARG A 142 5.19 -21.38 1.48
N ASP A 143 6.41 -21.09 1.89
CA ASP A 143 7.40 -20.37 1.11
C ASP A 143 8.06 -21.28 0.07
N ILE A 144 7.33 -21.53 -1.01
CA ILE A 144 7.84 -22.30 -2.15
C ILE A 144 8.75 -21.39 -2.97
N TYR A 145 9.99 -21.80 -3.25
CA TYR A 145 10.96 -21.04 -4.05
C TYR A 145 11.25 -19.60 -3.57
N ASN A 146 11.21 -19.34 -2.25
CA ASN A 146 11.42 -18.00 -1.67
C ASN A 146 10.40 -16.95 -2.16
N LEU A 147 9.22 -17.38 -2.63
CA LEU A 147 8.17 -16.49 -3.11
C LEU A 147 7.62 -15.56 -2.02
N HIS A 148 7.71 -15.95 -0.74
CA HIS A 148 7.38 -15.05 0.37
C HIS A 148 8.25 -13.80 0.33
N TRP A 149 9.57 -13.99 0.32
CA TRP A 149 10.55 -12.90 0.38
C TRP A 149 10.50 -12.03 -0.88
N ILE A 150 10.30 -12.65 -2.04
CA ILE A 150 10.08 -11.92 -3.30
C ILE A 150 8.82 -11.05 -3.17
N SER A 151 7.71 -11.61 -2.68
CA SER A 151 6.45 -10.88 -2.52
C SER A 151 6.55 -9.76 -1.50
N ALA A 152 7.25 -9.99 -0.38
CA ALA A 152 7.53 -8.99 0.64
C ALA A 152 8.36 -7.83 0.08
N GLY A 153 9.43 -8.14 -0.67
CA GLY A 153 10.24 -7.15 -1.37
C GLY A 153 9.42 -6.33 -2.37
N ILE A 154 8.61 -6.98 -3.19
CA ILE A 154 7.69 -6.34 -4.14
C ILE A 154 6.71 -5.40 -3.42
N SER A 155 6.13 -5.86 -2.31
CA SER A 155 5.19 -5.09 -1.50
C SER A 155 5.83 -3.80 -0.96
N ILE A 156 6.97 -3.95 -0.28
CA ILE A 156 7.67 -2.83 0.38
C ILE A 156 8.17 -1.84 -0.67
N VAL A 157 8.87 -2.29 -1.71
CA VAL A 157 9.40 -1.42 -2.77
C VAL A 157 8.26 -0.71 -3.51
N GLY A 158 7.18 -1.42 -3.83
CA GLY A 158 6.00 -0.83 -4.45
C GLY A 158 5.45 0.34 -3.65
N TYR A 159 5.21 0.16 -2.34
CA TYR A 159 4.68 1.23 -1.50
C TYR A 159 5.67 2.35 -1.18
N ILE A 160 6.97 2.07 -1.09
CA ILE A 160 8.02 3.11 -0.99
C ILE A 160 7.96 4.01 -2.23
N ILE A 161 7.93 3.42 -3.42
CA ILE A 161 7.85 4.19 -4.67
C ILE A 161 6.54 4.99 -4.73
N VAL A 162 5.41 4.42 -4.30
CA VAL A 162 4.14 5.16 -4.20
C VAL A 162 4.27 6.40 -3.32
N GLY A 163 4.83 6.26 -2.10
CA GLY A 163 4.96 7.38 -1.17
C GLY A 163 5.85 8.50 -1.71
N ILE A 164 6.95 8.15 -2.38
CA ILE A 164 7.84 9.13 -3.05
C ILE A 164 7.11 9.82 -4.21
N LEU A 165 6.50 9.05 -5.12
CA LEU A 165 5.90 9.60 -6.34
C LEU A 165 4.62 10.38 -6.06
N MET A 166 3.70 9.83 -5.26
CA MET A 166 2.47 10.51 -4.84
C MET A 166 2.79 11.69 -3.94
N GLY A 167 3.77 11.55 -3.04
CA GLY A 167 4.22 12.66 -2.19
C GLY A 167 4.73 13.84 -3.02
N SER A 168 5.59 13.56 -3.99
CA SER A 168 6.10 14.55 -4.95
C SER A 168 4.97 15.16 -5.80
N LEU A 169 4.01 14.35 -6.26
CA LEU A 169 2.87 14.82 -7.03
C LEU A 169 2.00 15.79 -6.22
N ILE A 170 1.69 15.46 -4.96
CA ILE A 170 0.93 16.33 -4.05
C ILE A 170 1.69 17.61 -3.75
N LEU A 171 3.01 17.55 -3.61
CA LEU A 171 3.84 18.71 -3.31
C LEU A 171 3.94 19.67 -4.51
N LYS A 172 4.17 19.15 -5.71
CA LYS A 172 4.36 19.95 -6.91
C LYS A 172 3.05 20.49 -7.49
N TYR A 173 1.97 19.71 -7.48
CA TYR A 173 0.71 20.09 -8.12
C TYR A 173 -0.38 20.37 -7.09
N ASP A 174 -1.31 21.27 -7.41
CA ASP A 174 -2.46 21.56 -6.55
C ASP A 174 -3.58 20.53 -6.77
N LEU A 175 -3.41 19.36 -6.15
CA LEU A 175 -4.41 18.29 -6.18
C LEU A 175 -5.56 18.52 -5.18
N GLY A 176 -5.70 19.71 -4.56
CA GLY A 176 -6.67 19.91 -3.47
C GLY A 176 -6.38 19.08 -2.20
N LEU A 177 -5.16 18.52 -2.12
CA LEU A 177 -4.65 17.74 -1.00
C LEU A 177 -3.70 18.60 -0.16
N PRO A 178 -3.76 18.51 1.19
CA PRO A 178 -2.82 19.17 2.06
C PRO A 178 -1.39 18.74 1.75
N LYS A 179 -0.50 19.72 1.60
CA LYS A 179 0.92 19.47 1.38
C LYS A 179 1.54 18.60 2.49
N LYS A 180 0.99 18.62 3.72
CA LYS A 180 1.40 17.74 4.82
C LYS A 180 1.28 16.23 4.50
N ILE A 181 0.28 15.82 3.71
CA ILE A 181 0.15 14.43 3.25
C ILE A 181 1.29 14.08 2.29
N GLY A 182 1.63 15.02 1.40
CA GLY A 182 2.74 14.85 0.47
C GLY A 182 4.09 14.79 1.18
N ILE A 183 4.33 15.70 2.12
CA ILE A 183 5.56 15.75 2.95
C ILE A 183 5.72 14.45 3.74
N SER A 184 4.67 13.99 4.43
CA SER A 184 4.75 12.76 5.22
C SER A 184 5.01 11.52 4.37
N GLY A 185 4.40 11.41 3.18
CA GLY A 185 4.65 10.30 2.26
C GLY A 185 6.08 10.26 1.77
N LEU A 186 6.57 11.41 1.29
CA LEU A 186 7.95 11.53 0.83
C LEU A 186 8.93 11.25 1.97
N ALA A 187 8.73 11.86 3.14
CA ALA A 187 9.62 11.71 4.28
C ALA A 187 9.68 10.25 4.78
N ILE A 188 8.53 9.61 5.03
CA ILE A 188 8.48 8.23 5.54
C ILE A 188 9.13 7.28 4.54
N SER A 189 8.75 7.35 3.26
CA SER A 189 9.31 6.46 2.23
C SER A 189 10.80 6.69 2.00
N SER A 190 11.27 7.94 1.99
CA SER A 190 12.70 8.25 1.90
C SER A 190 13.47 7.76 3.13
N THR A 191 12.93 7.93 4.34
CA THR A 191 13.56 7.42 5.57
C THR A 191 13.69 5.89 5.53
N ILE A 192 12.64 5.16 5.15
CA ILE A 192 12.70 3.70 5.03
C ILE A 192 13.75 3.27 3.99
N SER A 193 13.80 3.94 2.83
CA SER A 193 14.82 3.68 1.81
C SER A 193 16.24 3.92 2.32
N ILE A 194 16.47 5.01 3.05
CA ILE A 194 17.78 5.31 3.64
C ILE A 194 18.15 4.25 4.66
N ILE A 195 17.26 3.88 5.57
CA ILE A 195 17.50 2.82 6.56
C ILE A 195 17.88 1.52 5.86
N PHE A 196 17.14 1.13 4.82
CA PHE A 196 17.45 -0.07 4.03
C PHE A 196 18.84 -0.01 3.41
N LEU A 197 19.15 1.08 2.69
CA LEU A 197 20.45 1.25 2.05
C LEU A 197 21.60 1.27 3.06
N THR A 198 21.44 1.96 4.19
CA THR A 198 22.41 1.96 5.29
C THR A 198 22.60 0.55 5.85
N ALA A 199 21.52 -0.19 6.11
CA ALA A 199 21.62 -1.55 6.62
C ALA A 199 22.38 -2.47 5.64
N VAL A 200 22.12 -2.35 4.34
CA VAL A 200 22.82 -3.13 3.30
C VAL A 200 24.29 -2.74 3.19
N ILE A 201 24.61 -1.43 3.11
CA ILE A 201 25.98 -0.93 2.94
C ILE A 201 26.87 -1.31 4.13
N PHE A 202 26.34 -1.19 5.34
CA PHE A 202 27.09 -1.47 6.58
C PHE A 202 26.85 -2.87 7.14
N GLN A 203 26.15 -3.74 6.40
CA GLN A 203 25.83 -5.13 6.81
C GLN A 203 25.22 -5.22 8.21
N LEU A 204 24.29 -4.31 8.52
CA LEU A 204 23.64 -4.26 9.83
C LEU A 204 22.49 -5.29 9.89
N GLU A 205 22.41 -6.05 10.97
CA GLU A 205 21.33 -7.01 11.23
C GLU A 205 20.06 -6.32 11.74
N LEU A 206 19.43 -5.49 10.89
CA LEU A 206 18.22 -4.73 11.22
C LEU A 206 16.93 -5.34 10.68
N GLY A 207 16.95 -6.60 10.23
CA GLY A 207 15.85 -7.22 9.48
C GLY A 207 14.48 -7.10 10.17
N ALA A 208 14.37 -7.52 11.42
CA ALA A 208 13.14 -7.44 12.21
C ALA A 208 12.64 -6.00 12.34
N LEU A 209 13.48 -5.11 12.90
CA LEU A 209 13.12 -3.70 13.10
C LEU A 209 12.74 -3.01 11.79
N PHE A 210 13.48 -3.26 10.72
CA PHE A 210 13.20 -2.69 9.39
C PHE A 210 11.81 -3.09 8.89
N GLU A 211 11.44 -4.36 8.98
CA GLU A 211 10.15 -4.84 8.50
C GLU A 211 8.99 -4.16 9.25
N TRP A 212 9.11 -4.05 10.58
CA TRP A 212 8.15 -3.33 11.42
C TRP A 212 8.06 -1.85 11.08
N PHE A 213 9.19 -1.16 10.95
CA PHE A 213 9.20 0.27 10.57
C PHE A 213 8.63 0.50 9.18
N ALA A 214 8.98 -0.35 8.22
CA ALA A 214 8.47 -0.25 6.86
C ALA A 214 6.95 -0.43 6.84
N ILE A 215 6.43 -1.50 7.45
CA ILE A 215 4.99 -1.80 7.42
C ILE A 215 4.19 -0.77 8.22
N TYR A 216 4.60 -0.42 9.45
CA TYR A 216 3.86 0.58 10.23
C TYR A 216 3.93 1.96 9.59
N GLY A 217 5.12 2.41 9.17
CA GLY A 217 5.30 3.71 8.57
C GLY A 217 4.48 3.89 7.30
N LEU A 218 4.59 2.93 6.36
CA LEU A 218 3.84 2.97 5.10
C LEU A 218 2.33 2.82 5.34
N THR A 219 1.91 1.96 6.26
CA THR A 219 0.49 1.78 6.58
C THR A 219 -0.12 3.03 7.18
N ILE A 220 0.56 3.68 8.15
CA ILE A 220 0.08 4.93 8.77
C ILE A 220 -0.06 6.02 7.71
N TRP A 221 0.91 6.17 6.81
CA TRP A 221 0.81 7.14 5.75
C TRP A 221 -0.31 6.82 4.76
N LEU A 222 -0.42 5.57 4.29
CA LEU A 222 -1.49 5.14 3.40
C LEU A 222 -2.87 5.37 4.04
N TRP A 223 -3.02 5.04 5.32
CA TRP A 223 -4.23 5.36 6.09
C TRP A 223 -4.54 6.85 6.09
N TYR A 224 -3.55 7.68 6.41
CA TYR A 224 -3.74 9.13 6.46
C TYR A 224 -4.13 9.70 5.09
N PHE A 225 -3.46 9.25 4.02
CA PHE A 225 -3.76 9.63 2.65
C PHE A 225 -5.17 9.19 2.24
N THR A 226 -5.49 7.91 2.38
CA THR A 226 -6.77 7.31 2.02
C THR A 226 -7.92 7.92 2.79
N PHE A 227 -7.79 8.08 4.11
CA PHE A 227 -8.80 8.72 4.96
C PHE A 227 -9.10 10.14 4.49
N TYR A 228 -8.07 10.93 4.17
CA TYR A 228 -8.26 12.29 3.68
C TYR A 228 -9.01 12.31 2.35
N VAL A 229 -8.61 11.48 1.39
CA VAL A 229 -9.26 11.37 0.07
C VAL A 229 -10.73 10.97 0.20
N LEU A 230 -11.03 10.01 1.08
CA LEU A 230 -12.37 9.41 1.22
C LEU A 230 -13.33 10.20 2.13
N ILE A 231 -12.84 11.02 3.06
CA ILE A 231 -13.69 11.81 3.97
C ILE A 231 -13.93 13.21 3.47
N ARG A 232 -12.87 13.90 3.01
CA ARG A 232 -13.06 15.21 2.39
C ARG A 232 -13.87 15.12 1.12
N GLY A 233 -14.02 13.89 0.59
CA GLY A 233 -14.78 13.60 -0.60
C GLY A 233 -14.36 14.58 -1.65
N ILE A 234 -13.05 14.61 -1.95
CA ILE A 234 -12.50 15.52 -2.95
C ILE A 234 -13.16 15.13 -4.26
N ARG A 235 -14.30 15.77 -4.52
CA ARG A 235 -15.11 15.68 -5.71
C ARG A 235 -14.47 16.70 -6.63
N PHE A 236 -13.47 16.23 -7.37
CA PHE A 236 -12.98 16.96 -8.54
C PHE A 236 -14.08 17.04 -9.60
#